data_AF-A0A8B8QZG2-F1
#
_entry.id   AF-A0A8B8QZG2-F1
#
_cell.length_a   1.000
_cell.length_b   1.000
_cell.length_c   1.000
_cell.angle_alpha   90.00
_cell.angle_beta   90.00
_cell.angle_gamma   90.00
#
_symmetry.space_group_name_H-M   'P 1'
#
loop_
_entity.id
_entity.type
_entity.pdbx_description
1 polymer ?
#
loop_
_entity_poly.entity_id
_entity_poly.type
_entity_poly.pdbx_seq_one_letter_code
_entity_poly.pdbx_strand_id
1 'polypeptide(L)'
;METDNAATGERFSPEVLGFVQLAIDQAKLALDSLEVPVGCVIVEDGNVIAAGRNRTNETRNATRHAEMEALDVLLVQWQRSGFSAAEVAEKFSVCSFYVTCEPCIMCAAALSIIGVKEVYYGCANDKFGGCGSILSLNSSSSEACISSKASQVMGYSGFSLDMHALVLPVKPCHGFAQLVKTFGL
;
A
#
# COMPACT_ATOMS: atom_id res chain seq x y z
N MET A 1 29.67 4.47 30.84
CA MET A 1 28.29 4.72 31.29
C MET A 1 28.09 6.19 30.99
N GLU A 2 27.42 6.60 29.92
CA GLU A 2 26.29 6.00 29.19
C GLU A 2 26.61 5.81 27.69
N THR A 3 25.96 4.82 27.08
CA THR A 3 25.97 4.55 25.64
C THR A 3 24.67 5.11 25.06
N ASP A 4 24.76 6.21 24.31
CA ASP A 4 23.64 6.71 23.50
C ASP A 4 23.42 5.78 22.32
N ASN A 5 22.40 4.94 22.43
CA ASN A 5 21.98 3.98 21.43
C ASN A 5 21.15 4.74 20.37
N ALA A 6 21.84 5.33 19.39
CA ALA A 6 21.21 5.92 18.21
C ALA A 6 20.58 4.80 17.38
N ALA A 7 19.26 4.62 17.54
CA ALA A 7 18.47 3.72 16.71
C ALA A 7 18.65 4.07 15.23
N THR A 8 18.98 3.06 14.46
CA THR A 8 19.33 3.07 13.04
C THR A 8 18.22 3.67 12.17
N GLY A 9 18.34 4.96 11.84
CA GLY A 9 17.50 5.62 10.84
C GLY A 9 18.11 5.46 9.45
N GLU A 10 17.68 4.46 8.68
CA GLU A 10 18.00 4.44 7.25
C GLU A 10 17.38 5.67 6.57
N ARG A 11 18.24 6.45 5.91
CA ARG A 11 17.83 7.64 5.16
C ARG A 11 17.40 7.18 3.77
N PHE A 12 16.11 7.21 3.48
CA PHE A 12 15.56 6.87 2.16
C PHE A 12 16.14 7.77 1.06
N SER A 13 16.24 7.24 -0.16
CA SER A 13 16.79 7.97 -1.30
C SER A 13 15.92 9.21 -1.64
N PRO A 14 16.51 10.27 -2.24
CA PRO A 14 15.74 11.43 -2.70
C PRO A 14 14.61 11.05 -3.68
N GLU A 15 14.81 9.98 -4.44
CA GLU A 15 13.85 9.41 -5.37
C GLU A 15 12.60 8.86 -4.65
N VAL A 16 12.80 8.04 -3.60
CA VAL A 16 11.69 7.55 -2.76
C VAL A 16 10.90 8.72 -2.19
N LEU A 17 11.57 9.74 -1.66
CA LEU A 17 10.91 10.92 -1.12
C LEU A 17 10.12 11.68 -2.21
N GLY A 18 10.62 11.70 -3.45
CA GLY A 18 9.90 12.26 -4.60
C GLY A 18 8.58 11.53 -4.88
N PHE A 19 8.58 10.19 -4.88
CA PHE A 19 7.35 9.41 -5.08
C PHE A 19 6.35 9.59 -3.94
N VAL A 20 6.84 9.68 -2.70
CA VAL A 20 5.99 9.97 -1.54
C VAL A 20 5.35 11.35 -1.65
N GLN A 21 6.08 12.35 -2.16
CA GLN A 21 5.51 13.67 -2.39
C GLN A 21 4.38 13.63 -3.43
N LEU A 22 4.50 12.82 -4.48
CA LEU A 22 3.43 12.62 -5.46
C LEU A 22 2.20 11.92 -4.85
N ALA A 23 2.39 10.97 -3.93
CA ALA A 23 1.29 10.38 -3.17
C ALA A 23 0.62 11.41 -2.24
N ILE A 24 1.38 12.30 -1.61
CA ILE A 24 0.85 13.41 -0.80
C ILE A 24 0.01 14.36 -1.65
N ASP A 25 0.42 14.63 -2.89
CA ASP A 25 -0.37 15.48 -3.79
C ASP A 25 -1.71 14.82 -4.16
N GLN A 26 -1.77 13.49 -4.31
CA GLN A 26 -3.05 12.77 -4.42
C GLN A 26 -3.91 12.87 -3.15
N ALA A 27 -3.28 12.82 -1.96
CA ALA A 27 -3.98 12.98 -0.70
C ALA A 27 -4.59 14.39 -0.53
N LYS A 28 -3.90 15.44 -1.02
CA LYS A 28 -4.44 16.81 -1.08
C LYS A 28 -5.69 16.87 -1.95
N LEU A 29 -5.64 16.26 -3.14
CA LEU A 29 -6.82 16.20 -4.00
C LEU A 29 -7.98 15.53 -3.28
N ALA A 30 -7.77 14.38 -2.61
CA ALA A 30 -8.81 13.71 -1.81
C ALA A 30 -9.41 14.66 -0.77
N LEU A 31 -8.57 15.37 -0.01
CA LEU A 31 -9.04 16.33 0.98
C LEU A 31 -9.87 17.45 0.36
N ASP A 32 -9.42 18.04 -0.74
CA ASP A 32 -10.14 19.10 -1.47
C ASP A 32 -11.52 18.63 -1.95
N SER A 33 -11.70 17.31 -2.12
CA SER A 33 -12.97 16.67 -2.46
C SER A 33 -13.75 16.14 -1.25
N LEU A 34 -13.36 16.51 -0.03
CA LEU A 34 -13.98 16.07 1.22
C LEU A 34 -13.95 14.54 1.41
N GLU A 35 -12.87 13.91 0.91
CA GLU A 35 -12.56 12.51 1.16
C GLU A 35 -11.51 12.38 2.27
N VAL A 36 -11.28 11.15 2.71
CA VAL A 36 -10.16 10.80 3.58
C VAL A 36 -8.84 11.09 2.81
N PRO A 37 -7.95 12.02 3.23
CA PRO A 37 -6.64 12.28 2.61
C PRO A 37 -5.64 11.11 2.62
N VAL A 38 -5.96 10.05 1.86
CA VAL A 38 -5.02 9.00 1.47
C VAL A 38 -4.77 9.12 -0.02
N GLY A 39 -3.50 9.08 -0.40
CA GLY A 39 -3.04 9.07 -1.77
C GLY A 39 -2.06 7.93 -2.00
N CYS A 40 -2.01 7.45 -3.24
CA CYS A 40 -1.20 6.34 -3.67
C CYS A 40 -0.60 6.62 -5.06
N VAL A 41 0.66 6.25 -5.27
CA VAL A 41 1.26 6.14 -6.61
C VAL A 41 1.90 4.77 -6.80
N ILE A 42 1.83 4.25 -8.02
CA ILE A 42 2.44 2.98 -8.44
C ILE A 42 3.64 3.31 -9.33
N VAL A 43 4.79 2.73 -9.02
CA VAL A 43 6.06 2.96 -9.70
C VAL A 43 6.59 1.67 -10.31
N GLU A 44 7.01 1.74 -11.57
CA GLU A 44 7.75 0.70 -12.28
C GLU A 44 9.01 1.34 -12.88
N ASP A 45 10.19 0.77 -12.63
CA ASP A 45 11.48 1.25 -13.13
C ASP A 45 11.72 2.77 -12.95
N GLY A 46 11.39 3.29 -11.76
CA GLY A 46 11.56 4.70 -11.40
C GLY A 46 10.51 5.65 -12.03
N ASN A 47 9.50 5.12 -12.72
CA ASN A 47 8.45 5.91 -13.35
C ASN A 47 7.10 5.69 -12.67
N VAL A 48 6.38 6.77 -12.39
CA VAL A 48 4.98 6.67 -11.93
C VAL A 48 4.10 6.24 -13.10
N ILE A 49 3.53 5.05 -13.01
CA ILE A 49 2.67 4.45 -14.05
C ILE A 49 1.19 4.60 -13.72
N ALA A 50 0.83 4.79 -12.45
CA ALA A 50 -0.53 5.10 -12.03
C ALA A 50 -0.56 5.85 -10.69
N ALA A 51 -1.67 6.52 -10.44
CA ALA A 51 -1.92 7.26 -9.21
C ALA A 51 -3.40 7.12 -8.81
N GLY A 52 -3.66 7.21 -7.50
CA GLY A 52 -4.99 7.07 -6.94
C GLY A 52 -5.14 7.86 -5.64
N ARG A 53 -6.38 8.19 -5.31
CA ARG A 53 -6.78 8.88 -4.09
C ARG A 53 -8.08 8.28 -3.57
N ASN A 54 -8.36 8.42 -2.29
CA ASN A 54 -9.64 7.96 -1.74
C ASN A 54 -10.82 8.67 -2.44
N ARG A 55 -11.84 7.91 -2.85
CA ARG A 55 -13.05 8.39 -3.55
C ARG A 55 -14.33 7.70 -3.05
N THR A 56 -14.32 7.30 -1.78
CA THR A 56 -15.38 6.52 -1.15
C THR A 56 -16.73 7.21 -1.13
N ASN A 57 -16.76 8.50 -0.79
CA ASN A 57 -17.97 9.32 -0.76
C ASN A 57 -18.42 9.66 -2.18
N GLU A 58 -17.49 10.10 -3.04
CA GLU A 58 -17.75 10.51 -4.42
C GLU A 58 -18.40 9.38 -5.23
N THR A 59 -17.87 8.17 -5.09
CA THR A 59 -18.33 6.98 -5.83
C THR A 59 -19.43 6.20 -5.10
N ARG A 60 -19.73 6.56 -3.85
CA ARG A 60 -20.64 5.81 -2.95
C ARG A 60 -20.25 4.34 -2.83
N ASN A 61 -18.95 4.06 -2.86
CA ASN A 61 -18.42 2.71 -2.76
C ASN A 61 -17.25 2.68 -1.77
N ALA A 62 -17.45 1.92 -0.69
CA ALA A 62 -16.50 1.81 0.42
C ALA A 62 -15.14 1.21 0.01
N THR A 63 -15.04 0.54 -1.14
CA THR A 63 -13.78 -0.06 -1.60
C THR A 63 -12.89 0.92 -2.35
N ARG A 64 -13.32 2.17 -2.61
CA ARG A 64 -12.57 3.15 -3.41
C ARG A 64 -11.50 3.86 -2.60
N HIS A 65 -10.60 3.07 -2.03
CA HIS A 65 -9.38 3.51 -1.36
C HIS A 65 -8.33 3.90 -2.40
N ALA A 66 -7.33 4.70 -2.00
CA ALA A 66 -6.32 5.21 -2.90
C ALA A 66 -5.56 4.10 -3.65
N GLU A 67 -5.23 3.00 -2.96
CA GLU A 67 -4.53 1.83 -3.52
C GLU A 67 -5.39 1.13 -4.57
N MET A 68 -6.68 0.97 -4.29
CA MET A 68 -7.63 0.31 -5.21
C MET A 68 -7.90 1.17 -6.44
N GLU A 69 -8.02 2.50 -6.29
CA GLU A 69 -8.20 3.41 -7.42
C GLU A 69 -6.94 3.44 -8.31
N ALA A 70 -5.73 3.46 -7.71
CA ALA A 70 -4.48 3.41 -8.47
C ALA A 70 -4.35 2.08 -9.25
N LEU A 71 -4.72 0.97 -8.61
CA LEU A 71 -4.75 -0.36 -9.20
C LEU A 71 -5.73 -0.43 -10.38
N ASP A 72 -6.96 0.03 -10.20
CA ASP A 72 -7.99 0.03 -11.25
C ASP A 72 -7.56 0.86 -12.46
N VAL A 73 -6.95 2.04 -12.24
CA VAL A 73 -6.40 2.87 -13.31
C VAL A 73 -5.36 2.09 -14.11
N LEU A 74 -4.42 1.43 -13.43
CA LEU A 74 -3.36 0.67 -14.07
C LEU A 74 -3.89 -0.54 -14.84
N LEU A 75 -4.81 -1.30 -14.24
CA LEU A 75 -5.45 -2.45 -14.88
C LEU A 75 -6.20 -2.07 -16.16
N VAL A 76 -6.95 -0.97 -16.14
CA VAL A 76 -7.63 -0.46 -17.35
C VAL A 76 -6.62 -0.07 -18.43
N GLN A 77 -5.49 0.53 -18.06
CA GLN A 77 -4.43 0.86 -19.02
C GLN A 77 -3.81 -0.40 -19.62
N TRP A 78 -3.44 -1.38 -18.80
CA TRP A 78 -2.82 -2.61 -19.29
C TRP A 78 -3.78 -3.47 -20.12
N GLN A 79 -5.05 -3.51 -19.76
CA GLN A 79 -6.08 -4.16 -20.58
C GLN A 79 -6.18 -3.51 -21.98
N ARG A 80 -6.11 -2.17 -22.06
CA ARG A 80 -6.12 -1.44 -23.34
C ARG A 80 -4.84 -1.67 -24.15
N SER A 81 -3.70 -1.85 -23.49
CA SER A 81 -2.43 -2.19 -24.12
C SER A 81 -2.36 -3.65 -24.58
N GLY A 82 -3.34 -4.48 -24.23
CA GLY A 82 -3.46 -5.87 -24.70
C GLY A 82 -2.65 -6.88 -23.88
N PHE A 83 -2.21 -6.53 -22.67
CA PHE A 83 -1.55 -7.49 -21.79
C PHE A 83 -2.52 -8.60 -21.37
N SER A 84 -2.04 -9.84 -21.44
CA SER A 84 -2.73 -11.01 -20.89
C SER A 84 -2.71 -11.00 -19.36
N ALA A 85 -3.56 -11.80 -18.73
CA ALA A 85 -3.60 -11.91 -17.27
C ALA A 85 -2.27 -12.40 -16.68
N ALA A 86 -1.54 -13.26 -17.39
CA ALA A 86 -0.22 -13.75 -16.96
C ALA A 86 0.82 -12.64 -16.98
N GLU A 87 0.88 -11.86 -18.07
CA GLU A 87 1.79 -10.71 -18.18
C GLU A 87 1.47 -9.63 -17.14
N VAL A 88 0.19 -9.39 -16.86
CA VAL A 88 -0.22 -8.45 -15.80
C VAL A 88 0.32 -8.87 -14.44
N ALA A 89 0.21 -10.16 -14.08
CA ALA A 89 0.74 -10.67 -12.82
C ALA A 89 2.28 -10.53 -12.74
N GLU A 90 3.00 -10.84 -13.82
CA GLU A 90 4.44 -10.65 -13.90
C GLU A 90 4.84 -9.17 -13.75
N LYS A 91 4.11 -8.25 -14.39
CA LYS A 91 4.37 -6.81 -14.28
C LYS A 91 4.14 -6.26 -12.87
N PHE A 92 3.15 -6.76 -12.14
CA PHE A 92 2.95 -6.35 -10.75
C PHE A 92 4.13 -6.74 -9.85
N SER A 93 4.82 -7.85 -10.13
CA SER A 93 5.95 -8.33 -9.32
C SER A 93 7.17 -7.38 -9.27
N VAL A 94 7.21 -6.40 -10.17
CA VAL A 94 8.25 -5.34 -10.19
C VAL A 94 7.72 -3.96 -9.81
N CYS A 95 6.42 -3.84 -9.53
CA CYS A 95 5.79 -2.58 -9.15
C CYS A 95 5.94 -2.30 -7.65
N SER A 96 6.34 -1.07 -7.31
CA SER A 96 6.36 -0.56 -5.94
C SER A 96 5.21 0.43 -5.72
N PHE A 97 4.55 0.35 -4.58
CA PHE A 97 3.46 1.25 -4.19
C PHE A 97 3.96 2.25 -3.15
N TYR A 98 3.58 3.51 -3.27
CA TYR A 98 3.86 4.56 -2.29
C TYR A 98 2.55 5.16 -1.81
N VAL A 99 2.24 4.95 -0.53
CA VAL A 99 0.95 5.30 0.07
C VAL A 99 1.17 6.28 1.22
N THR A 100 0.33 7.29 1.38
CA THR A 100 0.52 8.25 2.48
C THR A 100 0.26 7.64 3.86
N CYS A 101 -0.64 6.65 3.95
CA CYS A 101 -1.00 5.92 5.16
C CYS A 101 -0.83 4.42 4.93
N GLU A 102 -0.56 3.66 5.99
CA GLU A 102 -0.48 2.20 5.94
C GLU A 102 -1.75 1.61 5.32
N PRO A 103 -1.63 0.70 4.33
CA PRO A 103 -2.76 0.05 3.72
C PRO A 103 -3.66 -0.62 4.75
N CYS A 104 -4.97 -0.47 4.58
CA CYS A 104 -5.89 -1.23 5.43
C CYS A 104 -5.84 -2.73 5.10
N ILE A 105 -6.42 -3.57 5.95
CA ILE A 105 -6.51 -5.03 5.76
C ILE A 105 -7.00 -5.41 4.34
N MET A 106 -8.00 -4.72 3.80
CA MET A 106 -8.51 -4.97 2.45
C MET A 106 -7.45 -4.69 1.38
N CYS A 107 -6.83 -3.52 1.43
CA CYS A 107 -5.83 -3.10 0.45
C CYS A 107 -4.56 -3.96 0.56
N ALA A 108 -4.09 -4.22 1.78
CA ALA A 108 -2.95 -5.11 2.03
C ALA A 108 -3.20 -6.53 1.50
N ALA A 109 -4.40 -7.09 1.70
CA ALA A 109 -4.78 -8.38 1.13
C ALA A 109 -4.77 -8.36 -0.41
N ALA A 110 -5.34 -7.32 -1.03
CA ALA A 110 -5.38 -7.20 -2.48
C ALA A 110 -3.96 -7.11 -3.09
N LEU A 111 -3.09 -6.27 -2.51
CA LEU A 111 -1.71 -6.10 -2.96
C LEU A 111 -0.89 -7.38 -2.78
N SER A 112 -1.11 -8.11 -1.68
CA SER A 112 -0.49 -9.41 -1.43
C SER A 112 -0.94 -10.47 -2.44
N ILE A 113 -2.24 -10.56 -2.75
CA ILE A 113 -2.79 -11.49 -3.74
C ILE A 113 -2.23 -11.23 -5.14
N ILE A 114 -2.06 -9.95 -5.50
CA ILE A 114 -1.56 -9.53 -6.82
C ILE A 114 -0.03 -9.72 -6.92
N GLY A 115 0.67 -9.83 -5.79
CA GLY A 115 2.11 -10.08 -5.76
C GLY A 115 2.93 -8.86 -6.14
N VAL A 116 2.68 -7.72 -5.50
CA VAL A 116 3.49 -6.50 -5.72
C VAL A 116 4.86 -6.62 -5.04
N LYS A 117 5.88 -5.92 -5.58
CA LYS A 117 7.25 -5.98 -5.06
C LYS A 117 7.34 -5.51 -3.61
N GLU A 118 6.83 -4.30 -3.36
CA GLU A 118 6.94 -3.63 -2.08
C GLU A 118 5.94 -2.47 -1.95
N VAL A 119 5.61 -2.12 -0.71
CA VAL A 119 4.75 -1.01 -0.35
C VAL A 119 5.45 -0.11 0.65
N TYR A 120 5.66 1.15 0.29
CA TYR A 120 6.14 2.19 1.17
C TYR A 120 4.95 2.97 1.72
N TYR A 121 4.94 3.23 3.03
CA TYR A 121 3.91 4.07 3.62
C TYR A 121 4.43 5.11 4.61
N GLY A 122 3.72 6.23 4.66
CA GLY A 122 4.05 7.37 5.53
C GLY A 122 3.75 7.09 6.99
N CYS A 123 2.48 7.05 7.38
CA CYS A 123 2.08 6.81 8.77
C CYS A 123 1.41 5.45 8.98
N ALA A 124 1.45 4.95 10.21
CA ALA A 124 0.70 3.77 10.62
C ALA A 124 -0.83 4.00 10.58
N ASN A 125 -1.59 2.93 10.38
CA ASN A 125 -3.04 2.90 10.40
C ASN A 125 -3.52 2.17 11.67
N ASP A 126 -3.77 2.95 12.71
CA ASP A 126 -4.09 2.53 14.08
C ASP A 126 -5.43 1.81 14.23
N LYS A 127 -6.30 1.86 13.22
CA LYS A 127 -7.63 1.24 13.26
C LYS A 127 -7.76 0.03 12.36
N PHE A 128 -7.10 0.06 11.21
CA PHE A 128 -7.34 -0.93 10.14
C PHE A 128 -6.07 -1.42 9.45
N GLY A 129 -4.88 -1.09 9.95
CA GLY A 129 -3.61 -1.38 9.27
C GLY A 129 -3.35 -2.87 9.04
N GLY A 130 -3.09 -3.22 7.79
CA GLY A 130 -2.88 -4.59 7.32
C GLY A 130 -1.41 -4.96 7.09
N CYS A 131 -0.47 -4.06 7.42
CA CYS A 131 0.98 -4.26 7.23
C CYS A 131 1.77 -4.23 8.55
N GLY A 132 1.09 -4.47 9.68
CA GLY A 132 1.72 -4.57 11.00
C GLY A 132 0.95 -3.89 12.13
N SER A 133 0.14 -2.86 11.87
CA SER A 133 -0.55 -2.16 12.98
C SER A 133 -1.66 -2.99 13.62
N ILE A 134 -2.46 -3.70 12.82
CA ILE A 134 -3.52 -4.59 13.31
C ILE A 134 -3.25 -6.03 12.88
N LEU A 135 -3.02 -6.24 11.58
CA LEU A 135 -2.62 -7.53 11.00
C LEU A 135 -1.37 -7.35 10.15
N SER A 136 -0.61 -8.43 9.97
CA SER A 136 0.58 -8.46 9.11
C SER A 136 0.32 -9.38 7.92
N LEU A 137 -0.42 -8.89 6.93
CA LEU A 137 -0.74 -9.65 5.70
C LEU A 137 0.42 -9.65 4.70
N ASN A 138 1.42 -8.82 4.95
CA ASN A 138 2.65 -8.70 4.19
C ASN A 138 3.72 -9.72 4.60
N SER A 139 3.61 -10.33 5.79
CA SER A 139 4.56 -11.33 6.27
C SER A 139 4.01 -12.73 6.06
N SER A 140 4.74 -13.55 5.32
CA SER A 140 4.50 -14.97 5.14
C SER A 140 4.74 -15.72 6.47
N SER A 141 3.68 -15.91 7.24
CA SER A 141 3.65 -16.91 8.30
C SER A 141 2.36 -17.68 8.18
N SER A 142 2.37 -18.64 7.27
CA SER A 142 1.41 -19.76 7.26
C SER A 142 1.68 -20.65 8.47
N GLU A 143 1.37 -20.18 9.68
CA GLU A 143 1.00 -21.07 10.77
C GLU A 143 -0.51 -21.18 10.76
N ALA A 144 -0.94 -22.36 10.30
CA ALA A 144 -2.32 -22.71 10.07
C ALA A 144 -3.20 -22.41 11.29
N CYS A 145 -4.09 -21.42 11.17
CA CYS A 145 -5.32 -21.39 11.96
C CYS A 145 -6.32 -22.42 11.41
N ILE A 146 -5.92 -23.69 11.26
CA ILE A 146 -6.86 -24.80 11.07
C ILE A 146 -7.06 -25.42 12.44
N SER A 147 -7.90 -24.76 13.25
CA SER A 147 -8.58 -25.47 14.33
C SER A 147 -9.95 -25.91 13.83
N SER A 148 -10.10 -27.24 13.73
CA SER A 148 -11.32 -28.03 13.58
C SER A 148 -12.11 -27.98 12.25
N LYS A 149 -11.78 -28.99 11.41
CA LYS A 149 -12.62 -29.74 10.46
C LYS A 149 -13.47 -28.95 9.44
N ALA A 150 -12.94 -28.80 8.23
CA ALA A 150 -13.71 -28.88 6.99
C ALA A 150 -12.81 -29.31 5.82
N SER A 151 -13.40 -30.02 4.87
CA SER A 151 -12.83 -30.86 3.83
C SER A 151 -11.69 -30.26 2.98
N GLN A 152 -10.84 -31.17 2.48
CA GLN A 152 -9.91 -30.98 1.37
C GLN A 152 -10.47 -30.04 0.29
N VAL A 153 -9.85 -28.88 0.14
CA VAL A 153 -9.91 -28.09 -1.08
C VAL A 153 -8.51 -28.18 -1.70
N MET A 154 -8.47 -28.58 -2.98
CA MET A 154 -7.28 -28.65 -3.83
C MET A 154 -6.40 -27.42 -3.64
N GLY A 155 -5.14 -27.65 -3.28
CA GLY A 155 -4.17 -26.60 -3.00
C GLY A 155 -3.87 -25.76 -4.25
N TYR A 156 -4.01 -24.45 -4.12
CA TYR A 156 -3.45 -23.46 -5.05
C TYR A 156 -1.94 -23.38 -4.81
N SER A 157 -1.17 -24.22 -5.49
CA SER A 157 0.29 -24.16 -5.51
C SER A 157 0.75 -22.99 -6.39
N GLY A 158 0.84 -21.78 -5.84
CA GLY A 158 1.36 -20.64 -6.60
C GLY A 158 1.26 -19.24 -6.00
N PHE A 159 0.91 -19.06 -4.72
CA PHE A 159 0.91 -17.73 -4.11
C PHE A 159 2.28 -17.42 -3.51
N SER A 160 3.06 -16.56 -4.17
CA SER A 160 4.15 -15.84 -3.49
C SER A 160 3.51 -14.68 -2.74
N LEU A 161 3.49 -14.78 -1.40
CA LEU A 161 2.90 -13.79 -0.49
C LEU A 161 3.93 -12.76 -0.01
N ASP A 162 5.13 -12.76 -0.59
CA ASP A 162 6.27 -11.99 -0.09
C ASP A 162 6.19 -10.53 -0.55
N MET A 163 5.24 -9.80 0.04
CA MET A 163 5.11 -8.34 -0.13
C MET A 163 5.94 -7.64 0.95
N HIS A 164 6.97 -6.89 0.57
CA HIS A 164 7.73 -6.09 1.53
C HIS A 164 6.93 -4.84 1.89
N ALA A 165 6.73 -4.57 3.18
CA ALA A 165 6.11 -3.32 3.64
C ALA A 165 7.16 -2.50 4.41
N LEU A 166 7.38 -1.26 3.96
CA LEU A 166 8.44 -0.40 4.45
C LEU A 166 7.85 0.89 5.03
N VAL A 167 8.16 1.14 6.29
CA VAL A 167 7.73 2.37 6.98
C VAL A 167 8.73 3.47 6.68
N LEU A 168 8.24 4.61 6.20
CA LEU A 168 9.08 5.78 5.97
C LEU A 168 9.43 6.47 7.30
N PRO A 169 10.62 7.07 7.45
CA PRO A 169 11.10 7.74 8.65
C PRO A 169 10.55 9.17 8.65
N VAL A 170 9.27 9.30 8.34
CA VAL A 170 8.54 10.53 8.63
C VAL A 170 8.33 10.57 10.14
N LYS A 171 8.35 11.76 10.75
CA LYS A 171 8.13 11.89 12.21
C LYS A 171 6.96 11.01 12.62
N PRO A 172 7.08 10.19 13.69
CA PRO A 172 6.07 9.21 14.03
C PRO A 172 4.70 9.88 14.13
N CYS A 173 3.87 9.63 13.12
CA CYS A 173 2.50 10.10 13.06
C CYS A 173 1.64 8.98 13.61
N HIS A 174 1.09 9.16 14.81
CA HIS A 174 0.15 8.22 15.39
C HIS A 174 -1.20 8.45 14.72
N GLY A 175 -1.43 7.72 13.63
CA GLY A 175 -2.68 7.71 12.91
C GLY A 175 -2.94 8.95 12.05
N PHE A 176 -4.11 8.89 11.43
CA PHE A 176 -4.53 9.76 10.35
C PHE A 176 -4.53 11.27 10.68
N ALA A 177 -4.95 11.63 11.90
CA ALA A 177 -5.03 13.03 12.32
C ALA A 177 -3.65 13.70 12.41
N GLN A 178 -2.58 12.93 12.59
CA GLN A 178 -1.22 13.42 12.67
C GLN A 178 -0.57 13.56 11.29
N LEU A 179 -0.98 12.74 10.30
CA LEU A 179 -0.63 12.88 8.89
C LEU A 179 -1.07 14.26 8.36
N VAL A 180 -2.34 14.60 8.59
CA VAL A 180 -2.98 15.87 8.22
C VAL A 180 -2.14 17.07 8.69
N LYS A 181 -1.83 17.09 9.99
CA LYS A 181 -1.00 18.16 10.60
C LYS A 181 0.44 18.21 10.08
N THR A 182 1.05 17.07 9.79
CA THR A 182 2.48 16.98 9.44
C THR A 182 2.74 17.40 8.00
N PHE A 183 1.81 17.06 7.09
CA PHE A 183 1.96 17.33 5.66
C PHE A 183 1.14 18.51 5.17
N GLY A 184 0.45 19.22 6.06
CA GLY A 184 -0.40 20.36 5.71
C GLY A 184 -1.53 19.95 4.76
N LEU A 185 -2.05 18.73 4.95
CA LEU A 185 -3.33 18.31 4.37
C LEU A 185 -4.38 18.98 5.26
#